data_AF-A0A0G1T6A1-F1
#
_entry.id   AF-A0A0G1T6A1-F1
#
_cell.length_a   1.000
_cell.length_b   1.000
_cell.length_c   1.000
_cell.angle_alpha   90.00
_cell.angle_beta   90.00
_cell.angle_gamma   90.00
#
_symmetry.space_group_name_H-M   'P 1'
#
loop_
_entity.id
_entity.type
_entity.pdbx_description
1 polymer ?
#
loop_
_entity_poly.entity_id
_entity_poly.type
_entity_poly.pdbx_seq_one_letter_code
_entity_poly.pdbx_strand_id
1 'polypeptide(L)'
;MQIAEEVTKGGAVSPYLTKRQRLFPSMVSQMVAVGETSGNLSETLLYLSDFYDSEVTETTKNLASTLEPLIMVVMGAMVGFIAIAIITPIYEITQNI
;
A
#
# COMPACT_ATOMS: atom_id res chain seq x y z
N MET A 1 12.70 20.28 16.04
CA MET A 1 13.77 20.41 17.05
C MET A 1 13.30 20.15 18.49
N GLN A 2 12.06 20.49 18.87
CA GLN A 2 11.54 20.26 20.24
C GLN A 2 11.62 18.78 20.73
N ILE A 3 11.39 17.80 19.84
CA ILE A 3 11.41 16.37 20.25
C ILE A 3 12.83 15.92 20.65
N ALA A 4 13.85 16.27 19.87
CA ALA A 4 15.23 15.87 20.17
C ALA A 4 15.72 16.46 21.49
N GLU A 5 15.32 17.71 21.80
CA GLU A 5 15.69 18.38 23.04
C GLU A 5 15.04 17.74 24.27
N GLU A 6 13.76 17.37 24.18
CA GLU A 6 13.02 16.66 25.24
C GLU A 6 13.55 15.24 25.48
N VAL A 7 13.91 14.53 24.42
CA VAL A 7 14.52 13.20 24.52
C VAL A 7 15.90 13.28 25.16
N THR A 8 16.70 14.30 24.84
CA THR A 8 18.01 14.53 25.47
C THR A 8 17.89 14.85 26.96
N LYS A 9 16.74 15.40 27.39
CA LYS A 9 16.39 15.64 28.81
C LYS A 9 15.83 14.40 29.52
N GLY A 10 15.73 13.25 28.84
CA GLY A 10 15.21 12.00 29.39
C GLY A 10 13.69 11.81 29.23
N GLY A 11 13.03 12.62 28.42
CA GLY A 11 11.61 12.46 28.08
C GLY A 11 11.36 11.29 27.11
N ALA A 12 10.22 10.62 27.26
CA ALA A 12 9.79 9.56 26.36
C ALA A 12 9.40 10.10 24.96
N VAL A 13 9.72 9.35 23.92
CA VAL A 13 9.40 9.60 22.51
C VAL A 13 7.95 9.23 22.20
N SER A 14 7.43 8.16 22.82
CA SER A 14 6.09 7.61 22.58
C SER A 14 4.91 8.61 22.67
N PRO A 15 4.87 9.59 23.60
CA PRO A 15 3.78 10.57 23.67
C PRO A 15 3.77 11.53 22.47
N TYR A 16 4.94 11.82 21.89
CA TYR A 16 5.06 12.70 20.72
C TYR A 16 4.58 12.01 19.44
N LEU A 17 4.82 10.69 19.33
CA LEU A 17 4.30 9.86 18.24
C LEU A 17 2.78 9.75 18.33
N THR A 18 2.24 9.56 19.54
CA THR A 18 0.78 9.48 19.80
C THR A 18 0.04 10.75 19.37
N LYS A 19 0.66 11.93 19.48
CA LYS A 19 0.07 13.21 19.03
C LYS A 19 -0.04 13.32 17.51
N ARG A 20 0.64 12.46 16.74
CA ARG A 20 0.72 12.51 15.27
C ARG A 20 0.19 11.22 14.64
N GLN A 21 -1.01 10.81 15.03
CA GLN A 21 -1.64 9.55 14.57
C GLN A 21 -1.74 9.39 13.05
N ARG A 22 -1.82 10.51 12.31
CA ARG A 22 -1.82 10.49 10.83
C ARG A 22 -0.52 9.98 10.22
N LEU A 23 0.61 10.22 10.89
CA LEU A 23 1.94 9.82 10.44
C LEU A 23 2.47 8.58 11.19
N PHE A 24 2.05 8.43 12.45
CA PHE A 24 2.46 7.34 13.31
C PHE A 24 1.21 6.63 13.84
N PRO A 25 0.83 5.50 13.23
CA PRO A 25 -0.29 4.70 13.71
C PRO A 25 -0.15 4.34 15.19
N SER A 26 -1.28 4.05 15.85
CA SER A 26 -1.30 3.69 17.27
C SER A 26 -0.34 2.54 17.62
N MET A 27 -0.22 1.56 16.72
CA MET A 27 0.68 0.42 16.84
C MET A 27 2.15 0.88 17.02
N VAL A 28 2.61 1.84 16.23
CA VAL A 28 3.98 2.40 16.34
C VAL A 28 4.20 3.04 17.70
N SER A 29 3.27 3.90 18.12
CA SER A 29 3.40 4.60 19.41
C SER A 29 3.40 3.62 20.60
N GLN A 30 2.64 2.53 20.52
CA GLN A 30 2.58 1.49 21.54
C GLN A 30 3.86 0.66 21.57
N MET A 31 4.35 0.21 20.41
CA MET A 31 5.60 -0.56 20.35
C MET A 31 6.77 0.27 20.85
N VAL A 32 6.88 1.54 20.44
CA VAL A 32 7.90 2.45 20.95
C VAL A 32 7.80 2.61 22.47
N ALA A 33 6.60 2.76 23.04
CA ALA A 33 6.42 2.84 24.50
C ALA A 33 6.90 1.56 25.22
N VAL A 34 6.62 0.39 24.64
CA VAL A 34 7.08 -0.91 25.17
C VAL A 34 8.60 -1.02 25.07
N GLY A 35 9.18 -0.64 23.93
CA GLY A 35 10.63 -0.61 23.72
C GLY A 35 11.37 0.35 24.67
N GLU A 36 10.78 1.52 24.93
CA GLU A 36 11.30 2.48 25.92
C GLU A 36 11.26 1.92 27.35
N THR A 37 10.14 1.31 27.75
CA THR A 37 9.96 0.77 29.10
C THR A 37 10.83 -0.47 29.35
N SER A 38 11.04 -1.30 28.31
CA SER A 38 11.86 -2.52 28.38
C SER A 38 13.35 -2.28 28.12
N GLY A 39 13.74 -1.07 27.70
CA GLY A 39 15.12 -0.76 27.32
C GLY A 39 15.55 -1.28 25.95
N ASN A 40 14.63 -1.85 25.17
CA ASN A 40 14.87 -2.45 23.86
C ASN A 40 14.39 -1.57 22.70
N LEU A 41 14.46 -0.24 22.86
CA LEU A 41 13.99 0.73 21.86
C LEU A 41 14.67 0.54 20.50
N SER A 42 15.99 0.31 20.48
CA SER A 42 16.74 0.11 19.24
C SER A 42 16.24 -1.09 18.43
N GLU A 43 16.02 -2.23 19.09
CA GLU A 43 15.49 -3.45 18.47
C GLU A 43 14.05 -3.24 17.98
N THR A 44 13.24 -2.55 18.78
CA THR A 44 11.85 -2.22 18.43
C THR A 44 11.78 -1.34 17.18
N LEU A 45 12.65 -0.33 17.07
CA LEU A 45 12.70 0.54 15.90
C LEU A 45 13.18 -0.21 14.65
N LEU A 46 14.12 -1.14 14.80
CA LEU A 46 14.56 -2.02 13.71
C LEU A 46 13.39 -2.89 13.22
N TYR A 47 12.68 -3.53 14.14
CA TYR A 47 11.51 -4.35 13.83
C TYR A 47 10.43 -3.55 13.09
N LEU A 48 10.13 -2.34 13.56
CA LEU A 48 9.17 -1.45 12.89
C LEU A 48 9.63 -1.06 11.48
N SER A 49 10.94 -0.83 11.28
CA SER A 49 11.50 -0.56 9.96
C SER A 49 11.27 -1.74 9.01
N ASP A 50 11.64 -2.95 9.43
CA ASP A 50 11.50 -4.17 8.62
C ASP A 50 10.02 -4.49 8.33
N PHE A 51 9.14 -4.25 9.30
CA PHE A 51 7.70 -4.41 9.14
C PHE A 51 7.15 -3.47 8.06
N TYR A 52 7.48 -2.18 8.12
CA TYR A 52 6.97 -1.21 7.14
C TYR A 52 7.59 -1.39 5.75
N ASP A 53 8.85 -1.78 5.66
CA ASP A 53 9.48 -2.10 4.37
C ASP A 53 8.79 -3.30 3.70
N SER A 54 8.45 -4.31 4.49
CA SER A 54 7.67 -5.47 4.04
C SER A 54 6.26 -5.06 3.62
N GLU A 55 5.57 -4.24 4.39
CA GLU A 55 4.21 -3.76 4.09
C GLU A 55 4.17 -2.93 2.80
N VAL A 56 5.17 -2.06 2.58
CA VAL A 56 5.30 -1.27 1.34
C VAL A 56 5.59 -2.18 0.14
N THR A 57 6.49 -3.15 0.31
CA THR A 57 6.82 -4.13 -0.74
C THR A 57 5.60 -4.96 -1.14
N GLU A 58 4.86 -5.47 -0.15
CA GLU A 58 3.65 -6.25 -0.37
C GLU A 58 2.55 -5.40 -1.04
N THR A 59 2.32 -4.19 -0.54
CA THR A 59 1.33 -3.27 -1.12
C THR A 59 1.66 -2.95 -2.57
N THR A 60 2.94 -2.69 -2.87
CA THR A 60 3.40 -2.41 -4.24
C THR A 60 3.21 -3.61 -5.16
N LYS A 61 3.51 -4.82 -4.68
CA LYS A 61 3.29 -6.07 -5.42
C LYS A 61 1.81 -6.31 -5.68
N ASN A 62 0.95 -6.11 -4.67
CA ASN A 62 -0.48 -6.28 -4.78
C ASN A 62 -1.10 -5.29 -5.77
N LEU A 63 -0.65 -4.02 -5.75
CA LEU A 63 -1.05 -3.03 -6.74
C LEU A 63 -0.75 -3.51 -8.17
N ALA A 64 0.47 -3.99 -8.43
CA ALA A 64 0.83 -4.53 -9.74
C ALA A 64 -0.03 -5.76 -10.13
N SER A 65 -0.27 -6.68 -9.21
CA SER A 65 -1.08 -7.88 -9.47
C SER A 65 -2.55 -7.56 -9.76
N THR A 66 -3.11 -6.51 -9.17
CA THR A 66 -4.50 -6.08 -9.46
C THR A 66 -4.67 -5.39 -10.81
N LEU A 67 -3.59 -4.84 -11.39
CA LEU A 67 -3.64 -4.22 -12.71
C LEU A 67 -3.79 -5.24 -13.84
N GLU A 68 -3.23 -6.44 -13.68
CA GLU A 68 -3.29 -7.51 -14.68
C GLU A 68 -4.73 -7.90 -15.07
N PRO A 69 -5.64 -8.26 -14.14
CA PRO A 69 -7.02 -8.59 -14.49
C PRO A 69 -7.79 -7.41 -15.09
N LEU A 70 -7.48 -6.17 -14.69
CA LEU A 70 -8.09 -4.98 -15.28
C LEU A 70 -7.71 -4.87 -16.77
N ILE A 71 -6.43 -5.05 -17.10
CA ILE A 71 -5.94 -5.04 -18.48
C ILE A 71 -6.60 -6.16 -19.29
N MET A 72 -6.71 -7.38 -18.74
CA MET A 72 -7.38 -8.49 -19.42
C MET A 72 -8.85 -8.20 -19.77
N VAL A 73 -9.61 -7.60 -18.84
CA VAL A 73 -11.02 -7.24 -19.08
C VAL A 73 -11.12 -6.19 -20.19
N VAL A 74 -10.27 -5.15 -20.16
CA VAL A 74 -10.26 -4.10 -21.19
C VAL A 74 -9.86 -4.65 -22.55
N MET A 75 -8.83 -5.50 -22.61
CA MET A 75 -8.41 -6.17 -23.85
C MET A 75 -9.52 -7.07 -24.40
N GLY A 76 -10.17 -7.86 -23.55
CA GLY A 76 -11.29 -8.72 -23.94
C GLY A 76 -12.45 -7.92 -24.51
N ALA A 77 -12.82 -6.81 -23.87
CA ALA A 77 -13.88 -5.91 -24.35
C ALA A 77 -13.52 -5.28 -25.70
N MET A 78 -12.26 -4.83 -25.87
CA MET A 78 -11.78 -4.24 -27.12
C MET A 78 -11.81 -5.25 -28.28
N VAL A 79 -11.30 -6.47 -28.05
CA VAL A 79 -11.31 -7.54 -29.06
C VAL A 79 -12.74 -7.95 -29.39
N GLY A 80 -13.61 -8.10 -28.39
CA GLY A 80 -15.02 -8.41 -28.59
C GLY A 80 -15.76 -7.34 -29.40
N PHE A 81 -15.50 -6.07 -29.13
CA PHE A 81 -16.05 -4.95 -29.89
C PHE A 81 -15.62 -4.99 -31.36
N ILE A 82 -14.33 -5.21 -31.64
CA ILE A 82 -13.80 -5.32 -33.00
C ILE A 82 -14.42 -6.53 -33.73
N ALA A 83 -14.55 -7.67 -33.05
CA ALA A 83 -15.16 -8.86 -33.63
C ALA A 83 -16.61 -8.61 -34.07
N ILE A 84 -17.43 -7.98 -33.22
CA ILE A 84 -18.83 -7.64 -33.56
C ILE A 84 -18.88 -6.66 -34.74
N ALA A 85 -18.02 -5.64 -34.75
CA ALA A 85 -17.97 -4.64 -35.80
C ALA A 85 -17.62 -5.23 -37.18
N ILE A 86 -16.81 -6.29 -37.22
CA ILE A 86 -16.45 -6.99 -38.46
C ILE A 86 -17.49 -8.05 -38.84
N ILE A 87 -17.97 -8.84 -37.89
CA ILE A 87 -18.86 -9.97 -38.14
C ILE A 87 -20.24 -9.52 -38.62
N THR A 88 -20.78 -8.44 -38.04
CA THR A 88 -22.12 -7.92 -38.38
C THR A 88 -22.27 -7.60 -39.87
N PRO A 89 -21.41 -6.78 -40.51
CA PRO A 89 -21.53 -6.49 -41.94
C PRO A 89 -21.28 -7.72 -42.82
N ILE A 90 -20.45 -8.68 -42.40
CA ILE A 90 -20.25 -9.93 -43.13
C ILE A 90 -21.57 -10.72 -43.21
N TYR A 91 -22.31 -10.82 -42.10
CA TYR A 91 -23.62 -11.47 -42.09
C TYR A 91 -24.65 -10.73 -42.94
N GLU A 92 -24.68 -9.39 -42.90
CA GLU A 92 -25.58 -8.58 -43.72
C GLU A 92 -25.32 -8.75 -45.22
N ILE A 93 -24.05 -8.82 -45.63
CA ILE A 93 -23.67 -9.07 -47.03
C ILE A 93 -24.08 -10.49 -47.43
N THR A 94 -23.81 -11.49 -46.58
CA THR A 94 -24.11 -12.90 -46.89
C THR A 94 -25.61 -13.20 -46.97
N GLN A 95 -26.45 -12.49 -46.20
CA GLN A 95 -27.91 -12.65 -46.25
C GLN A 95 -28.59 -11.87 -47.39
N ASN A 96 -27.93 -10.85 -47.93
CA ASN A 96 -28.46 -10.06 -49.06
C ASN A 96 -28.03 -10.60 -50.44
N ILE A 97 -27.32 -11.73 -50.48
CA ILE A 97 -27.01 -12.50 -51.70
C ILE A 97 -27.94 -13.72 -51.72
#